data_AF-A0A6J6XT64-F1
#
_entry.id   AF-A0A6J6XT64-F1
#
_cell.length_a   1.000
_cell.length_b   1.000
_cell.length_c   1.000
_cell.angle_alpha   90.00
_cell.angle_beta   90.00
_cell.angle_gamma   90.00
#
_symmetry.space_group_name_H-M   'P 1'
#
loop_
_entity.id
_entity.type
_entity.pdbx_description
1 polymer ?
#
loop_
_entity_poly.entity_id
_entity_poly.type
_entity_poly.pdbx_seq_one_letter_code
_entity_poly.pdbx_strand_id
1 'polypeptide(L)'
;MTEQQASGSEVPVQLNQKKRVAFVAHCLVNQNAKVQEFARSRGAVPGVVDRLRSNGYRIQQLTCPEMAFAGVDRWWQGRELYDKANYRRHCRILAMNMAAPIAEFYRRGYEVVVVGLDGSPSSGVRYTGQAKNWGGRPQFDDGDYEVVAGMGVWMEELKSVLESCDIPWPRASGMLLDTTDWDESRDLPGCLDELDEFLRAGGTTAEISDDVIVRLGNSQDA
;
A
#
# COMPACT_ATOMS: atom_id res chain seq x y z
N MET A 1 -43.99 8.10 -23.84
CA MET A 1 -42.98 9.10 -23.43
C MET A 1 -41.63 8.45 -23.63
N THR A 2 -40.88 8.99 -24.58
CA THR A 2 -39.52 8.58 -24.95
C THR A 2 -38.53 9.19 -23.97
N GLU A 3 -37.78 8.38 -23.24
CA GLU A 3 -36.56 8.82 -22.56
C GLU A 3 -35.34 8.25 -23.28
N GLN A 4 -34.79 9.17 -24.09
CA GLN A 4 -33.41 9.40 -24.47
C GLN A 4 -32.39 8.27 -24.29
N GLN A 5 -31.88 7.83 -25.44
CA GLN A 5 -30.57 7.25 -25.63
C GLN A 5 -29.47 8.12 -24.99
N ALA A 6 -28.76 7.57 -24.01
CA ALA A 6 -27.43 8.07 -23.65
C ALA A 6 -26.41 7.47 -24.64
N SER A 7 -26.28 8.07 -25.82
CA SER A 7 -25.17 7.77 -26.72
C SER A 7 -23.93 8.56 -26.29
N GLY A 8 -23.34 8.19 -25.16
CA GLY A 8 -21.98 8.58 -24.84
C GLY A 8 -21.05 7.56 -25.49
N SER A 9 -20.41 7.89 -26.61
CA SER A 9 -19.24 7.09 -27.01
C SER A 9 -18.18 7.30 -25.94
N GLU A 10 -17.91 6.29 -25.11
CA GLU A 10 -16.79 6.30 -24.18
C GLU A 10 -15.50 6.44 -25.01
N VAL A 11 -15.00 7.67 -25.12
CA VAL A 11 -13.67 7.90 -25.67
C VAL A 11 -12.69 7.30 -24.65
N PRO A 12 -11.86 6.31 -25.03
CA PRO A 12 -10.84 5.78 -24.14
C PRO A 12 -9.99 6.94 -23.60
N VAL A 13 -9.79 6.97 -22.27
CA VAL A 13 -9.00 8.02 -21.62
C VAL A 13 -7.67 8.20 -22.35
N GLN A 14 -7.46 9.38 -22.95
CA GLN A 14 -6.25 9.67 -23.71
C GLN A 14 -5.02 9.70 -22.79
N LEU A 15 -3.98 8.95 -23.19
CA LEU A 15 -2.76 8.70 -22.43
C LEU A 15 -1.73 9.85 -22.46
N ASN A 16 -2.11 11.05 -22.94
CA ASN A 16 -1.22 12.21 -23.06
C ASN A 16 -0.88 12.89 -21.71
N GLN A 17 -1.30 12.31 -20.59
CA GLN A 17 -0.88 12.71 -19.26
C GLN A 17 0.39 11.97 -18.84
N LYS A 18 1.17 12.57 -17.92
CA LYS A 18 2.35 11.90 -17.33
C LYS A 18 1.96 10.48 -16.88
N LYS A 19 2.76 9.50 -17.26
CA LYS A 19 2.53 8.09 -16.89
C LYS A 19 2.84 7.92 -15.40
N ARG A 20 1.81 7.75 -14.58
CA ARG A 20 1.94 7.64 -13.12
C ARG A 20 1.12 6.48 -12.60
N VAL A 21 1.68 5.72 -11.66
CA VAL A 21 1.00 4.62 -10.98
C VAL A 21 1.35 4.62 -9.50
N ALA A 22 0.35 4.43 -8.66
CA ALA A 22 0.48 4.26 -7.23
C ALA A 22 0.18 2.81 -6.86
N PHE A 23 1.12 2.17 -6.19
CA PHE A 23 0.95 0.89 -5.52
C PHE A 23 0.46 1.16 -4.10
N VAL A 24 -0.82 0.88 -3.85
CA VAL A 24 -1.52 1.36 -2.65
C VAL A 24 -1.77 0.18 -1.71
N ALA A 25 -1.46 0.35 -0.42
CA ALA A 25 -1.79 -0.62 0.61
C ALA A 25 -3.29 -0.96 0.55
N HIS A 26 -3.58 -2.27 0.56
CA HIS A 26 -4.92 -2.80 0.28
C HIS A 26 -6.03 -2.07 1.04
N CYS A 27 -5.83 -1.89 2.34
CA CYS A 27 -6.81 -1.31 3.25
C CYS A 27 -7.21 0.11 2.85
N LEU A 28 -6.33 0.92 2.26
CA LEU A 28 -6.66 2.29 1.87
C LEU A 28 -7.75 2.36 0.79
N VAL A 29 -7.84 1.35 -0.07
CA VAL A 29 -8.86 1.27 -1.14
C VAL A 29 -9.86 0.13 -0.95
N ASN A 30 -9.69 -0.69 0.10
CA ASN A 30 -10.63 -1.72 0.52
C ASN A 30 -10.45 -2.07 2.01
N GLN A 31 -11.20 -1.39 2.88
CA GLN A 31 -11.25 -1.56 4.33
C GLN A 31 -11.76 -2.93 4.76
N ASN A 32 -12.36 -3.74 3.88
CA ASN A 32 -12.67 -5.14 4.20
C ASN A 32 -11.41 -5.99 4.46
N ALA A 33 -10.22 -5.49 4.07
CA ALA A 33 -8.95 -6.13 4.40
C ALA A 33 -8.42 -5.76 5.80
N LYS A 34 -9.01 -4.77 6.45
CA LYS A 34 -8.63 -4.32 7.78
C LYS A 34 -9.31 -5.19 8.84
N VAL A 35 -8.71 -5.26 10.02
CA VAL A 35 -9.39 -5.82 11.20
C VAL A 35 -10.64 -5.00 11.52
N GLN A 36 -11.69 -5.66 11.98
CA GLN A 36 -13.03 -5.08 12.07
C GLN A 36 -13.07 -3.83 12.96
N GLU A 37 -12.29 -3.82 14.03
CA GLU A 37 -12.23 -2.76 15.04
C GLU A 37 -11.58 -1.48 14.50
N PHE A 38 -10.79 -1.58 13.43
CA PHE A 38 -10.08 -0.44 12.85
C PHE A 38 -10.60 -0.05 11.46
N ALA A 39 -11.55 -0.79 10.88
CA ALA A 39 -12.19 -0.40 9.63
C ALA A 39 -12.96 0.91 9.82
N ARG A 40 -12.58 1.97 9.08
CA ARG A 40 -13.16 3.31 9.25
C ARG A 40 -14.30 3.62 8.26
N SER A 41 -14.35 2.92 7.13
CA SER A 41 -15.34 3.17 6.08
C SER A 41 -15.79 1.89 5.38
N ARG A 42 -16.90 1.99 4.64
CA ARG A 42 -17.35 0.94 3.73
C ARG A 42 -16.52 1.01 2.44
N GLY A 43 -15.67 0.01 2.19
CA GLY A 43 -14.83 -0.01 0.98
C GLY A 43 -13.59 0.86 1.14
N ALA A 44 -13.37 1.84 0.27
CA ALA A 44 -12.16 2.68 0.33
C ALA A 44 -12.20 3.72 1.46
N VAL A 45 -11.03 4.13 1.95
CA VAL A 45 -10.92 5.31 2.82
C VAL A 45 -11.41 6.54 2.05
N PRO A 46 -12.29 7.38 2.64
CA PRO A 46 -12.86 8.52 1.92
C PRO A 46 -11.79 9.43 1.33
N GLY A 47 -11.97 9.83 0.07
CA GLY A 47 -11.08 10.76 -0.63
C GLY A 47 -9.79 10.15 -1.20
N VAL A 48 -9.30 9.01 -0.73
CA VAL A 48 -8.00 8.45 -1.18
C VAL A 48 -7.98 8.20 -2.69
N VAL A 49 -9.01 7.52 -3.21
CA VAL A 49 -9.14 7.21 -4.64
C VAL A 49 -9.24 8.48 -5.48
N ASP A 50 -10.02 9.47 -5.02
CA ASP A 50 -10.21 10.73 -5.73
C ASP A 50 -8.94 11.58 -5.76
N ARG A 51 -8.17 11.61 -4.65
CA ARG A 51 -6.88 12.31 -4.57
C ARG A 51 -5.86 11.68 -5.51
N LEU A 52 -5.72 10.35 -5.50
CA LEU A 52 -4.84 9.63 -6.43
C LEU A 52 -5.19 9.95 -7.89
N ARG A 53 -6.48 9.86 -8.24
CA ARG A 53 -6.96 10.13 -9.59
C ARG A 53 -6.76 11.59 -9.99
N SER A 54 -7.04 12.54 -9.11
CA SER A 54 -6.90 13.98 -9.37
C SER A 54 -5.43 14.41 -9.54
N ASN A 55 -4.49 13.70 -8.93
CA ASN A 55 -3.05 13.90 -9.14
C ASN A 55 -2.49 13.13 -10.36
N GLY A 56 -3.37 12.47 -11.13
CA GLY A 56 -3.03 11.76 -12.37
C GLY A 56 -2.47 10.36 -12.16
N TYR A 57 -2.62 9.77 -10.97
CA TYR A 57 -2.13 8.42 -10.69
C TYR A 57 -3.18 7.37 -11.05
N ARG A 58 -2.72 6.32 -11.72
CA ARG A 58 -3.42 5.04 -11.81
C ARG A 58 -3.22 4.28 -10.51
N ILE A 59 -4.17 3.44 -10.14
CA ILE A 59 -4.14 2.70 -8.88
C ILE A 59 -3.84 1.23 -9.18
N GLN A 60 -2.76 0.73 -8.58
CA GLN A 60 -2.47 -0.69 -8.47
C GLN A 60 -2.57 -1.05 -6.98
N GLN A 61 -3.45 -1.99 -6.64
CA GLN A 61 -3.61 -2.40 -5.24
C GLN A 61 -2.52 -3.40 -4.86
N LEU A 62 -1.86 -3.19 -3.72
CA LEU A 62 -1.01 -4.19 -3.08
C LEU A 62 -1.87 -5.22 -2.34
N THR A 63 -1.42 -6.47 -2.25
CA THR A 63 -2.08 -7.48 -1.42
C THR A 63 -2.02 -7.08 0.06
N CYS A 64 -3.10 -7.33 0.81
CA CYS A 64 -3.05 -7.21 2.27
C CYS A 64 -2.32 -8.44 2.83
N PRO A 65 -1.12 -8.29 3.40
CA PRO A 65 -0.33 -9.44 3.85
C PRO A 65 -1.00 -10.15 5.03
N GLU A 66 -1.65 -9.39 5.91
CA GLU A 66 -2.35 -9.90 7.10
C GLU A 66 -3.63 -10.65 6.75
N MET A 67 -4.47 -10.10 5.87
CA MET A 67 -5.68 -10.78 5.40
C MET A 67 -5.33 -12.06 4.64
N ALA A 68 -4.28 -12.03 3.80
CA ALA A 68 -3.83 -13.21 3.07
C ALA A 68 -3.23 -14.30 3.98
N PHE A 69 -2.73 -13.93 5.16
CA PHE A 69 -2.12 -14.87 6.11
C PHE A 69 -3.10 -15.40 7.15
N ALA A 70 -3.86 -14.51 7.79
CA ALA A 70 -4.71 -14.79 8.95
C ALA A 70 -6.21 -14.75 8.63
N GLY A 71 -6.60 -14.37 7.41
CA GLY A 71 -7.99 -14.27 7.00
C GLY A 71 -8.65 -12.93 7.32
N VAL A 72 -9.93 -12.83 6.98
CA VAL A 72 -10.75 -11.63 7.19
C VAL A 72 -11.20 -11.49 8.65
N ASP A 73 -11.49 -12.60 9.31
CA ASP A 73 -11.95 -12.65 10.71
C ASP A 73 -10.76 -12.85 11.66
N ARG A 74 -9.87 -11.85 11.72
CA ARG A 74 -8.67 -11.87 12.56
C ARG A 74 -8.70 -10.73 13.57
N TRP A 75 -7.97 -10.89 14.66
CA TRP A 75 -7.67 -9.79 15.59
C TRP A 75 -6.44 -9.00 15.13
N TRP A 76 -6.34 -7.78 15.64
CA TRP A 76 -5.15 -6.94 15.45
C TRP A 76 -3.92 -7.59 16.10
N GLN A 77 -2.74 -7.26 15.56
CA GLN A 77 -1.47 -7.77 16.05
C GLN A 77 -0.41 -6.67 15.91
N GLY A 78 0.59 -6.68 16.80
CA GLY A 78 1.77 -5.82 16.66
C GLY A 78 2.82 -6.43 15.73
N ARG A 79 3.81 -5.61 15.34
CA ARG A 79 4.94 -6.04 14.51
C ARG A 79 5.67 -7.24 15.11
N GLU A 80 5.70 -7.41 16.43
CA GLU A 80 6.37 -8.51 17.13
C GLU A 80 5.80 -9.89 16.77
N LEU A 81 4.50 -9.98 16.45
CA LEU A 81 3.85 -11.22 16.05
C LEU A 81 4.04 -11.52 14.57
N TYR A 82 4.10 -10.49 13.73
CA TYR A 82 4.32 -10.62 12.30
C TYR A 82 5.80 -10.69 11.92
N ASP A 83 6.72 -10.15 12.71
CA ASP A 83 8.15 -10.25 12.48
C ASP A 83 8.67 -11.62 12.95
N LYS A 84 8.26 -12.64 12.19
CA LYS A 84 8.58 -14.06 12.36
C LYS A 84 8.87 -14.69 11.01
N ALA A 85 9.72 -15.71 11.00
CA ALA A 85 10.20 -16.33 9.77
C ALA A 85 9.08 -16.75 8.79
N ASN A 86 7.98 -17.33 9.30
CA ASN A 86 6.88 -17.80 8.46
C ASN A 86 6.09 -16.64 7.82
N TYR A 87 5.84 -15.57 8.57
CA TYR A 87 5.12 -14.41 8.04
C TYR A 87 6.01 -13.60 7.10
N ARG A 88 7.31 -13.45 7.40
CA ARG A 88 8.29 -12.88 6.45
C ARG A 88 8.38 -13.67 5.15
N ARG A 89 8.39 -15.00 5.22
CA ARG A 89 8.35 -15.85 4.01
C ARG A 89 7.07 -15.62 3.22
N HIS A 90 5.92 -15.56 3.88
CA HIS A 90 4.64 -15.22 3.26
C HIS A 90 4.68 -13.86 2.56
N CYS A 91 5.16 -12.83 3.25
CA CYS A 91 5.40 -11.51 2.68
C CYS A 91 6.33 -11.59 1.47
N ARG A 92 7.46 -12.28 1.53
CA ARG A 92 8.39 -12.41 0.41
C ARG A 92 7.73 -12.99 -0.85
N ILE A 93 6.88 -14.01 -0.71
CA ILE A 93 6.11 -14.58 -1.82
C ILE A 93 5.17 -13.53 -2.43
N LEU A 94 4.48 -12.74 -1.60
CA LEU A 94 3.66 -11.63 -2.09
C LEU A 94 4.51 -10.58 -2.81
N ALA A 95 5.73 -10.31 -2.35
CA ALA A 95 6.64 -9.31 -2.91
C ALA A 95 7.11 -9.71 -4.30
N MET A 96 7.46 -10.99 -4.48
CA MET A 96 7.83 -11.56 -5.77
C MET A 96 6.71 -11.34 -6.81
N ASN A 97 5.44 -11.51 -6.41
CA ASN A 97 4.30 -11.24 -7.30
C ASN A 97 4.15 -9.76 -7.68
N MET A 98 4.64 -8.83 -6.86
CA MET A 98 4.58 -7.39 -7.12
C MET A 98 5.82 -6.85 -7.86
N ALA A 99 6.94 -7.55 -7.80
CA ALA A 99 8.20 -7.14 -8.42
C ALA A 99 8.06 -6.97 -9.95
N ALA A 100 7.49 -7.96 -10.64
CA ALA A 100 7.33 -7.90 -12.10
C ALA A 100 6.40 -6.77 -12.56
N PRO A 101 5.20 -6.56 -11.98
CA PRO A 101 4.38 -5.38 -12.28
C PRO A 101 5.10 -4.05 -12.05
N ILE A 102 5.83 -3.89 -10.94
CA ILE A 102 6.57 -2.66 -10.63
C ILE A 102 7.65 -2.41 -11.67
N ALA A 103 8.45 -3.43 -11.99
CA ALA A 103 9.52 -3.34 -12.97
C ALA A 103 8.97 -2.97 -14.37
N GLU A 104 7.84 -3.56 -14.76
CA GLU A 104 7.19 -3.27 -16.04
C GLU A 104 6.71 -1.81 -16.12
N PHE A 105 6.16 -1.26 -15.04
CA PHE A 105 5.78 0.15 -15.02
C PHE A 105 6.99 1.06 -15.18
N TYR A 106 8.10 0.80 -14.49
CA TYR A 106 9.34 1.55 -14.68
C TYR A 106 9.84 1.46 -16.12
N ARG A 107 9.93 0.25 -16.69
CA ARG A 107 10.33 0.03 -18.08
C ARG A 107 9.48 0.81 -19.09
N ARG A 108 8.19 0.99 -18.81
CA ARG A 108 7.26 1.77 -19.65
C ARG A 108 7.31 3.29 -19.40
N GLY A 109 8.25 3.75 -18.56
CA GLY A 109 8.48 5.15 -18.23
C GLY A 109 7.45 5.73 -17.26
N TYR A 110 6.90 4.92 -16.37
CA TYR A 110 5.99 5.42 -15.33
C TYR A 110 6.77 5.98 -14.14
N GLU A 111 6.26 7.08 -13.57
CA GLU A 111 6.51 7.41 -12.18
C GLU A 111 5.74 6.39 -11.32
N VAL A 112 6.48 5.62 -10.53
CA VAL A 112 5.93 4.61 -9.62
C VAL A 112 6.08 5.12 -8.19
N VAL A 113 4.99 5.07 -7.42
CA VAL A 113 4.99 5.38 -5.99
C VAL A 113 4.36 4.27 -5.18
N VAL A 114 4.74 4.15 -3.91
CA VAL A 114 4.05 3.30 -2.92
C VAL A 114 3.33 4.19 -1.91
N VAL A 115 2.05 3.89 -1.65
CA VAL A 115 1.27 4.55 -0.60
C VAL A 115 0.87 3.50 0.43
N GLY A 116 1.58 3.49 1.54
CA GLY A 116 1.35 2.60 2.67
C GLY A 116 0.38 3.14 3.71
N LEU A 117 0.25 2.40 4.81
CA LEU A 117 -0.53 2.77 5.98
C LEU A 117 0.42 2.86 7.16
N ASP A 118 0.89 4.08 7.48
CA ASP A 118 1.79 4.30 8.61
C ASP A 118 1.09 3.94 9.92
N GLY A 119 1.85 3.31 10.83
CA GLY A 119 1.32 2.69 12.05
C GLY A 119 0.86 1.25 11.87
N SER A 120 0.74 0.74 10.64
CA SER A 120 0.53 -0.70 10.40
C SER A 120 1.78 -1.51 10.73
N PRO A 121 1.65 -2.68 11.38
CA PRO A 121 2.78 -3.56 11.65
C PRO A 121 3.36 -4.19 10.37
N SER A 122 2.59 -4.17 9.27
CA SER A 122 2.97 -4.79 8.00
C SER A 122 3.14 -3.76 6.88
N SER A 123 2.14 -2.88 6.69
CA SER A 123 2.08 -1.96 5.54
C SER A 123 2.58 -0.54 5.86
N GLY A 124 3.20 -0.33 7.03
CA GLY A 124 3.84 0.93 7.41
C GLY A 124 5.08 1.21 6.56
N VAL A 125 5.27 2.45 6.13
CA VAL A 125 6.38 2.86 5.26
C VAL A 125 7.40 3.67 6.04
N ARG A 126 6.93 4.66 6.80
CA ARG A 126 7.77 5.53 7.64
C ARG A 126 7.66 5.16 9.10
N TYR A 127 6.46 4.71 9.49
CA TYR A 127 6.17 4.30 10.85
C TYR A 127 5.48 2.94 10.87
N THR A 128 5.80 2.14 11.87
CA THR A 128 5.21 0.83 12.11
C THR A 128 4.70 0.74 13.54
N GLY A 129 3.67 -0.07 13.74
CA GLY A 129 3.08 -0.24 15.06
C GLY A 129 3.59 -1.48 15.77
N GLN A 130 4.02 -1.28 17.01
CA GLN A 130 4.56 -2.31 17.90
C GLN A 130 3.66 -2.45 19.12
N ALA A 131 3.57 -3.68 19.64
CA ALA A 131 2.95 -3.95 20.93
C ALA A 131 4.04 -3.93 22.02
N LYS A 132 3.80 -3.22 23.13
CA LYS A 132 4.76 -3.14 24.25
C LYS A 132 5.09 -4.50 24.86
N ASN A 133 4.13 -5.42 24.85
CA ASN A 133 4.28 -6.78 25.35
C ASN A 133 4.24 -7.78 24.18
N TRP A 134 5.34 -8.53 24.01
CA TRP A 134 5.68 -9.42 22.89
C TRP A 134 4.62 -10.47 22.54
N GLY A 135 3.59 -10.05 21.81
CA GLY A 135 2.44 -10.88 21.47
C GLY A 135 1.17 -10.57 22.25
N GLY A 136 0.96 -9.28 22.57
CA GLY A 136 -0.18 -8.72 23.28
C GLY A 136 -1.45 -9.55 23.17
N ARG A 137 -2.12 -9.76 24.31
CA ARG A 137 -3.43 -10.40 24.32
C ARG A 137 -4.34 -9.65 23.34
N PRO A 138 -5.42 -10.26 22.83
CA PRO A 138 -6.47 -9.54 22.09
C PRO A 138 -7.20 -8.47 22.95
N GLN A 139 -6.69 -8.15 24.14
CA GLN A 139 -7.15 -7.08 24.99
C GLN A 139 -6.15 -5.93 24.85
N PHE A 140 -6.68 -4.74 24.59
CA PHE A 140 -5.90 -3.56 24.32
C PHE A 140 -6.28 -2.52 25.35
N ASP A 141 -5.37 -2.24 26.27
CA ASP A 141 -5.51 -1.09 27.16
C ASP A 141 -4.86 0.13 26.49
N ASP A 142 -5.32 1.34 26.82
CA ASP A 142 -4.75 2.57 26.28
C ASP A 142 -3.23 2.61 26.51
N GLY A 143 -2.49 2.74 25.41
CA GLY A 143 -1.03 2.79 25.41
C GLY A 143 -0.32 1.44 25.25
N ASP A 144 -1.02 0.33 25.01
CA ASP A 144 -0.38 -0.97 24.72
C ASP A 144 0.30 -1.06 23.35
N TYR A 145 -0.05 -0.12 22.46
CA TYR A 145 0.47 -0.03 21.10
C TYR A 145 1.10 1.32 20.85
N GLU A 146 2.23 1.28 20.16
CA GLU A 146 3.05 2.43 19.89
C GLU A 146 3.40 2.47 18.41
N VAL A 147 3.27 3.66 17.81
CA VAL A 147 3.72 3.92 16.46
C VAL A 147 5.14 4.47 16.52
N VAL A 148 6.10 3.69 16.01
CA VAL A 148 7.53 4.02 16.03
C VAL A 148 8.07 4.16 14.61
N ALA A 149 9.19 4.88 14.45
CA ALA A 149 9.86 5.00 13.15
C ALA A 149 10.34 3.62 12.66
N GLY A 150 10.03 3.30 11.40
CA GLY A 150 10.37 2.01 10.78
C GLY A 150 9.34 1.55 9.76
N MET A 151 9.72 0.55 8.96
CA MET A 151 8.83 -0.12 8.03
C MET A 151 8.09 -1.26 8.71
N GLY A 152 6.87 -1.52 8.26
CA GLY A 152 6.19 -2.76 8.56
C GLY A 152 6.83 -3.94 7.80
N VAL A 153 6.60 -5.15 8.31
CA VAL A 153 7.26 -6.38 7.82
C VAL A 153 7.06 -6.59 6.32
N TRP A 154 5.87 -6.29 5.80
CA TRP A 154 5.56 -6.45 4.38
C TRP A 154 6.31 -5.44 3.51
N MET A 155 6.42 -4.19 3.93
CA MET A 155 7.17 -3.17 3.19
C MET A 155 8.68 -3.45 3.21
N GLU A 156 9.22 -4.00 4.30
CA GLU A 156 10.62 -4.46 4.35
C GLU A 156 10.88 -5.58 3.33
N GLU A 157 10.04 -6.61 3.29
CA GLU A 157 10.22 -7.72 2.35
C GLU A 157 10.00 -7.28 0.90
N LEU A 158 9.03 -6.40 0.63
CA LEU A 158 8.84 -5.82 -0.71
C LEU A 158 10.09 -5.06 -1.16
N LYS A 159 10.62 -4.18 -0.31
CA LYS A 159 11.84 -3.44 -0.61
C LYS A 159 13.02 -4.39 -0.85
N SER A 160 13.22 -5.37 0.03
CA SER A 160 14.31 -6.34 -0.10
C SER A 160 14.22 -7.16 -1.38
N VAL A 161 13.03 -7.59 -1.79
CA VAL A 161 12.85 -8.34 -3.06
C VAL A 161 13.15 -7.45 -4.25
N LEU A 162 12.62 -6.22 -4.28
CA LEU A 162 12.90 -5.29 -5.37
C LEU A 162 14.40 -5.04 -5.52
N GLU A 163 15.09 -4.73 -4.42
CA GLU A 163 16.53 -4.50 -4.41
C GLU A 163 17.32 -5.75 -4.85
N SER A 164 16.90 -6.95 -4.43
CA SER A 164 17.54 -8.21 -4.85
C SER A 164 17.36 -8.53 -6.34
N CYS A 165 16.36 -7.92 -6.98
CA CYS A 165 16.07 -8.06 -8.40
C CYS A 165 16.59 -6.87 -9.23
N ASP A 166 17.44 -6.01 -8.66
CA ASP A 166 17.93 -4.79 -9.29
C ASP A 166 16.80 -3.81 -9.69
N ILE A 167 15.67 -3.85 -8.97
CA ILE A 167 14.54 -2.94 -9.15
C ILE A 167 14.63 -1.85 -8.08
N PRO A 168 14.66 -0.55 -8.45
CA PRO A 168 14.71 0.53 -7.47
C PRO A 168 13.47 0.55 -6.58
N TRP A 169 13.68 0.84 -5.30
CA TRP A 169 12.58 1.10 -4.37
C TRP A 169 11.80 2.35 -4.82
N PRO A 170 10.47 2.27 -5.01
CA PRO A 170 9.67 3.43 -5.37
C PRO A 170 9.68 4.50 -4.30
N ARG A 171 9.48 5.75 -4.73
CA ARG A 171 9.19 6.83 -3.79
C ARG A 171 7.94 6.44 -3.00
N ALA A 172 8.02 6.51 -1.68
CA ALA A 172 7.00 5.95 -0.81
C ALA A 172 6.62 6.91 0.32
N SER A 173 5.36 6.90 0.70
CA SER A 173 4.84 7.54 1.91
C SER A 173 3.72 6.69 2.50
N GLY A 174 3.31 6.95 3.74
CA GLY A 174 2.21 6.25 4.38
C GLY A 174 1.17 7.20 4.94
N MET A 175 -0.10 6.84 4.86
CA MET A 175 -1.17 7.55 5.56
C MET A 175 -1.23 7.09 7.00
N LEU A 176 -1.18 7.99 7.98
CA LEU A 176 -1.27 7.67 9.39
C LEU A 176 -2.73 7.72 9.86
N LEU A 177 -3.46 6.60 9.74
CA LEU A 177 -4.90 6.52 10.06
C LEU A 177 -5.22 5.77 11.37
N ASP A 178 -4.20 5.12 11.95
CA ASP A 178 -4.35 4.20 13.08
C ASP A 178 -3.69 4.76 14.35
N THR A 179 -4.05 5.99 14.72
CA THR A 179 -3.70 6.55 16.03
C THR A 179 -4.76 6.19 17.07
N THR A 180 -4.36 6.16 18.34
CA THR A 180 -5.24 5.79 19.46
C THR A 180 -6.41 6.76 19.66
N ASP A 181 -6.22 8.03 19.30
CA ASP A 181 -7.19 9.12 19.46
C ASP A 181 -7.86 9.54 18.13
N TRP A 182 -7.81 8.68 17.11
CA TRP A 182 -8.27 8.98 15.75
C TRP A 182 -9.71 9.51 15.67
N ASP A 183 -9.87 10.66 15.01
CA ASP A 183 -11.16 11.24 14.63
C ASP A 183 -11.14 11.55 13.12
N GLU A 184 -12.00 10.90 12.35
CA GLU A 184 -12.01 11.04 10.89
C GLU A 184 -12.26 12.49 10.44
N SER A 185 -13.12 13.24 11.13
CA SER A 185 -13.47 14.61 10.74
C SER A 185 -12.33 15.60 10.97
N ARG A 186 -11.52 15.35 12.01
CA ARG A 186 -10.37 16.17 12.40
C ARG A 186 -9.11 15.78 11.63
N ASP A 187 -8.83 14.48 11.50
CA ASP A 187 -7.51 13.98 11.14
C ASP A 187 -7.39 13.63 9.65
N LEU A 188 -8.44 13.07 9.04
CA LEU A 188 -8.41 12.66 7.63
C LEU A 188 -8.08 13.80 6.66
N PRO A 189 -8.59 15.05 6.82
CA PRO A 189 -8.22 16.15 5.94
C PRO A 189 -6.69 16.37 5.89
N GLY A 190 -6.01 16.34 7.04
CA GLY A 190 -4.57 16.49 7.12
C GLY A 190 -3.82 15.35 6.44
N CYS A 191 -4.25 14.10 6.63
CA CYS A 191 -3.66 12.95 5.94
C CYS A 191 -3.84 13.02 4.41
N LEU A 192 -4.97 13.54 3.92
CA LEU A 192 -5.23 13.71 2.49
C LEU A 192 -4.39 14.85 1.89
N ASP A 193 -4.17 15.93 2.64
CA ASP A 193 -3.31 17.04 2.22
C ASP A 193 -1.84 16.61 2.14
N GLU A 194 -1.37 15.81 3.12
CA GLU A 194 -0.03 15.20 3.08
C GLU A 194 0.13 14.23 1.90
N LEU A 195 -0.91 13.44 1.61
CA LEU A 195 -0.94 12.59 0.42
C LEU A 195 -0.83 13.44 -0.86
N ASP A 196 -1.58 14.55 -0.96
CA ASP A 196 -1.51 15.46 -2.10
C ASP A 196 -0.12 16.09 -2.25
N GLU A 197 0.49 16.55 -1.16
CA GLU A 197 1.85 17.10 -1.17
C GLU A 197 2.86 16.07 -1.69
N PHE A 198 2.81 14.86 -1.15
CA PHE A 198 3.62 13.74 -1.62
C PHE A 198 3.38 13.47 -3.12
N LEU A 199 2.15 13.36 -3.58
CA LEU A 199 1.85 13.03 -4.98
C LEU A 199 2.31 14.14 -5.94
N ARG A 200 2.22 15.42 -5.53
CA ARG A 200 2.61 16.60 -6.32
C ARG A 200 4.10 16.85 -6.39
N ALA A 201 4.85 16.56 -5.32
CA ALA A 201 6.31 16.70 -5.30
C ALA A 201 6.97 16.02 -6.51
N GLY A 202 6.32 14.97 -7.03
CA GLY A 202 6.79 14.24 -8.20
C GLY A 202 8.08 13.49 -7.88
N GLY A 203 8.67 12.85 -8.89
CA GLY A 203 9.92 12.15 -8.71
C GLY A 203 10.48 11.63 -10.02
N THR A 204 11.71 11.17 -9.96
CA THR A 204 12.43 10.58 -11.09
C THR A 204 11.82 9.23 -11.46
N THR A 205 11.66 8.99 -12.75
CA THR A 205 11.40 7.65 -13.28
C THR A 205 12.67 6.81 -13.17
N ALA A 206 12.58 5.56 -12.74
CA ALA A 206 13.70 4.64 -12.89
C ALA A 206 13.69 4.03 -14.29
N GLU A 207 14.87 3.87 -14.89
CA GLU A 207 15.06 3.06 -16.10
C GLU A 207 15.44 1.64 -15.69
N ILE A 208 14.74 0.65 -16.25
CA ILE A 208 15.00 -0.76 -16.00
C ILE A 208 15.27 -1.45 -17.33
N SER A 209 16.31 -2.26 -17.40
CA SER A 209 16.70 -3.00 -18.59
C SER A 209 15.78 -4.21 -18.84
N ASP A 210 15.72 -4.66 -20.09
CA ASP A 210 14.93 -5.84 -20.46
C ASP A 210 15.42 -7.13 -19.75
N ASP A 211 16.71 -7.19 -19.40
CA ASP A 211 17.30 -8.32 -18.67
C ASP A 211 16.67 -8.54 -17.30
N VAL A 212 16.29 -7.46 -16.59
CA VAL A 212 15.61 -7.56 -15.28
C VAL A 212 14.26 -8.25 -15.42
N ILE A 213 13.47 -7.88 -16.45
CA ILE A 213 12.17 -8.48 -16.71
C ILE A 213 12.30 -9.97 -17.07
N VAL A 214 13.27 -10.30 -17.93
CA VAL A 214 13.52 -11.70 -18.34
C VAL A 214 13.91 -12.56 -17.14
N ARG A 215 14.72 -12.04 -16.20
CA ARG A 215 15.09 -12.76 -14.97
C ARG A 215 13.89 -13.02 -14.07
N LEU A 216 13.01 -12.04 -13.89
CA LEU A 216 11.77 -12.21 -13.11
C LEU A 216 10.82 -13.23 -13.74
N GLY A 217 10.75 -13.29 -15.07
CA GLY A 217 9.95 -14.28 -15.78
C GLY A 217 10.50 -15.71 -15.70
N ASN A 218 11.80 -15.86 -15.45
CA ASN A 218 12.49 -17.15 -15.37
C ASN A 218 12.77 -17.62 -13.95
N SER A 219 12.60 -16.77 -12.93
CA SER A 219 12.79 -17.16 -11.53
C SER A 219 11.70 -18.16 -11.13
N GLN A 220 12.07 -19.43 -11.03
CA GLN A 220 11.21 -20.50 -10.52
C GLN A 220 11.26 -20.64 -8.99
N ASP A 221 12.06 -19.80 -8.31
CA ASP A 221 12.33 -19.95 -6.89
C ASP A 221 11.43 -19.03 -6.06
N ALA A 222 10.37 -19.61 -5.49
CA ALA A 222 9.48 -19.03 -4.48
C ALA A 222 9.57 -19.78 -3.15
#